data_AF-A0A534JIA8-F1
#
_entry.id   AF-A0A534JIA8-F1
#
_cell.length_a   1.000
_cell.length_b   1.000
_cell.length_c   1.000
_cell.angle_alpha   90.00
_cell.angle_beta   90.00
_cell.angle_gamma   90.00
#
_symmetry.space_group_name_H-M   'P 1'
#
loop_
_entity.id
_entity.type
_entity.pdbx_description
1 polymer ?
#
loop_
_entity_poly.entity_id
_entity_poly.type
_entity_poly.pdbx_seq_one_letter_code
_entity_poly.pdbx_strand_id
1 'polypeptide(L)' 'GGIALAGTALAGVPVSTTHVISSAIMGVGATRRLSAVRWGVARRIVWAWVLTIPASAVVAGVVYVVLKVALSL' A
#
# COMPACT_ATOMS: atom_id res chain seq x y z
N GLY A 1 3.85 -14.67 2.16
CA GLY A 1 2.63 -14.09 1.56
C GLY A 1 1.40 -14.58 2.29
N GLY A 2 0.84 -15.73 1.86
CA GLY A 2 -0.42 -16.26 2.40
C GLY A 2 -0.43 -16.49 3.92
N ILE A 3 0.62 -17.10 4.49
CA ILE A 3 0.72 -17.32 5.95
C ILE A 3 0.69 -15.98 6.72
N ALA A 4 1.37 -14.95 6.22
CA ALA A 4 1.36 -13.63 6.85
C ALA A 4 -0.04 -13.00 6.82
N LEU A 5 -0.73 -13.09 5.67
CA LEU A 5 -2.09 -12.57 5.53
C LEU A 5 -3.09 -13.32 6.42
N ALA A 6 -2.99 -14.64 6.50
CA ALA A 6 -3.81 -15.44 7.39
C ALA A 6 -3.57 -15.05 8.85
N GLY A 7 -2.30 -14.89 9.26
CA GLY A 7 -1.95 -14.43 10.60
C GLY A 7 -2.53 -13.05 10.93
N THR A 8 -2.39 -12.07 10.04
CA THR A 8 -2.93 -10.72 10.26
C THR A 8 -4.46 -10.70 10.27
N ALA A 9 -5.10 -11.53 9.46
CA ALA A 9 -6.56 -11.65 9.43
C ALA A 9 -7.10 -12.26 10.74
N LEU A 10 -6.48 -13.33 11.23
CA LEU A 10 -6.83 -13.96 12.51
C LEU A 10 -6.58 -13.02 13.70
N ALA A 11 -5.56 -12.16 13.61
CA ALA A 11 -5.24 -11.16 14.63
C ALA A 11 -6.10 -9.88 14.54
N GLY A 12 -6.97 -9.74 13.52
CA GLY A 12 -7.79 -8.54 13.32
C GLY A 12 -6.98 -7.28 12.96
N VAL A 13 -5.74 -7.43 12.51
CA VAL A 13 -4.85 -6.30 12.19
C VAL A 13 -5.09 -5.89 10.73
N PRO A 14 -5.56 -4.66 10.46
CA PRO A 14 -5.76 -4.20 9.09
C PRO A 14 -4.41 -4.01 8.40
N VAL A 15 -4.20 -4.74 7.31
CA VAL A 15 -2.98 -4.65 6.50
C VAL A 15 -3.30 -4.57 5.00
N SER A 16 -2.40 -3.97 4.23
CA SER A 16 -2.51 -3.95 2.78
C SER A 16 -2.10 -5.31 2.18
N THR A 17 -3.05 -6.04 1.61
CA THR A 17 -2.79 -7.32 0.94
C THR A 17 -1.86 -7.15 -0.26
N THR A 18 -1.99 -6.06 -1.02
CA THR A 18 -1.09 -5.71 -2.13
C THR A 18 0.35 -5.54 -1.66
N HIS A 19 0.57 -4.80 -0.56
CA HIS A 19 1.92 -4.61 -0.02
C HIS A 19 2.53 -5.96 0.40
N VAL A 20 1.78 -6.80 1.12
CA VAL A 20 2.27 -8.11 1.58
C VAL A 20 2.61 -9.05 0.41
N ILE A 21 1.76 -9.13 -0.62
CA ILE A 21 1.98 -10.01 -1.76
C ILE A 21 3.10 -9.49 -2.67
N SER A 22 3.11 -8.19 -3.00
CA SER A 22 4.19 -7.60 -3.82
C SER A 22 5.56 -7.79 -3.18
N SER A 23 5.67 -7.56 -1.86
CA SER A 23 6.92 -7.79 -1.12
C SER A 23 7.30 -9.27 -1.05
N ALA A 24 6.32 -10.19 -0.94
CA ALA A 24 6.59 -11.63 -1.00
C ALA A 24 7.13 -12.05 -2.38
N ILE A 25 6.58 -11.54 -3.47
CA ILE A 25 7.06 -11.81 -4.84
C ILE A 25 8.49 -11.29 -5.02
N MET A 26 8.76 -10.06 -4.58
CA MET A 26 10.12 -9.49 -4.60
C MET A 26 11.10 -10.35 -3.78
N GLY A 27 10.67 -10.82 -2.60
CA GLY A 27 11.45 -11.72 -1.75
C GLY A 27 11.79 -13.05 -2.44
N VAL A 28 10.81 -13.70 -3.10
CA VAL A 28 11.05 -14.94 -3.87
C VAL A 28 12.02 -14.71 -5.04
N GLY A 29 11.95 -13.56 -5.71
CA GLY A 29 12.93 -13.21 -6.74
C GLY A 29 14.35 -13.07 -6.16
N ALA A 30 14.46 -12.41 -5.01
CA ALA A 30 15.73 -12.15 -4.34
C ALA A 30 16.43 -13.43 -3.84
N THR A 31 15.69 -14.47 -3.45
CA THR A 31 16.30 -15.76 -3.02
C THR A 31 16.98 -16.51 -4.16
N ARG A 32 16.57 -16.27 -5.42
CA ARG A 32 17.24 -16.85 -6.59
C ARG A 32 18.48 -16.03 -6.95
N ARG A 33 18.32 -14.72 -7.12
CA ARG A 33 19.39 -13.72 -7.29
C ARG A 33 18.81 -12.32 -7.22
N LEU A 34 19.55 -11.35 -6.71
CA LEU A 34 19.09 -9.97 -6.61
C LEU A 34 18.69 -9.38 -7.97
N SER A 35 19.35 -9.76 -9.07
CA SER A 35 19.02 -9.29 -10.42
C SER A 35 17.72 -9.87 -10.99
N ALA A 36 17.15 -10.91 -10.38
CA ALA A 36 15.84 -11.45 -10.79
C ALA A 36 14.69 -10.53 -10.36
N VAL A 37 14.93 -9.65 -9.38
CA VAL A 37 13.97 -8.62 -8.99
C VAL A 37 14.01 -7.46 -9.98
N ARG A 38 12.83 -7.06 -10.47
CA ARG A 38 12.69 -5.87 -11.32
C ARG A 38 12.74 -4.61 -10.47
N TRP A 39 13.95 -4.19 -10.08
CA TRP A 39 14.15 -3.05 -9.16
C TRP A 39 13.52 -1.73 -9.61
N GLY A 40 13.45 -1.49 -10.93
CA GLY A 40 12.75 -0.31 -11.46
C GLY A 40 11.25 -0.31 -11.13
N VAL A 41 10.60 -1.47 -11.18
CA VAL A 41 9.19 -1.63 -10.80
C VAL A 41 9.04 -1.59 -9.29
N ALA A 42 9.89 -2.30 -8.54
CA ALA A 42 9.89 -2.29 -7.09
C ALA A 42 9.96 -0.86 -6.52
N ARG A 43 10.87 -0.04 -7.05
CA ARG A 43 11.02 1.36 -6.64
C ARG A 43 9.77 2.19 -6.94
N ARG A 44 9.16 2.02 -8.12
CA ARG A 44 7.91 2.71 -8.48
C ARG A 44 6.77 2.35 -7.52
N ILE A 45 6.67 1.08 -7.16
CA ILE A 45 5.67 0.58 -6.20
C ILE A 45 5.88 1.24 -4.83
N VAL A 46 7.11 1.27 -4.31
CA VAL A 46 7.42 1.89 -3.01
C VAL A 46 7.06 3.38 -3.00
N TRP A 47 7.42 4.12 -4.06
CA TRP A 47 7.03 5.52 -4.18
C TRP A 47 5.51 5.71 -4.26
N ALA A 48 4.81 4.83 -4.98
CA ALA A 48 3.36 4.87 -5.03
C ALA A 48 2.75 4.72 -3.63
N TRP A 49 3.22 3.76 -2.82
CA TRP A 49 2.73 3.56 -1.44
C TRP A 49 2.90 4.81 -0.57
N VAL A 50 4.07 5.44 -0.64
CA VAL A 50 4.34 6.67 0.13
C VAL A 50 3.47 7.82 -0.34
N LEU A 51 3.33 8.02 -1.66
CA LEU A 51 2.57 9.13 -2.24
C LEU A 51 1.05 8.97 -2.08
N THR A 52 0.53 7.75 -2.03
CA THR A 52 -0.91 7.52 -1.87
C THR A 52 -1.46 7.99 -0.52
N ILE A 53 -0.64 7.99 0.53
CA ILE A 53 -1.05 8.45 1.86
C ILE A 53 -1.35 9.96 1.88
N PRO A 54 -0.40 10.87 1.54
CA PRO A 54 -0.67 12.30 1.52
C PRO A 54 -1.70 12.66 0.44
N ALA A 55 -1.67 12.00 -0.73
CA ALA A 55 -2.68 12.24 -1.76
C ALA A 55 -4.10 11.95 -1.25
N SER A 56 -4.30 10.82 -0.55
CA SER A 56 -5.60 10.47 0.02
C SER A 56 -6.01 11.46 1.13
N ALA A 57 -5.07 11.90 1.96
CA ALA A 57 -5.33 12.91 3.00
C ALA A 57 -5.77 14.25 2.40
N VAL A 58 -5.10 14.71 1.34
CA VAL A 58 -5.45 15.95 0.63
C VAL A 58 -6.83 15.83 0.00
N VAL A 59 -7.09 14.74 -0.73
CA VAL A 59 -8.39 14.53 -1.38
C VAL A 59 -9.51 14.46 -0.34
N ALA A 60 -9.34 13.71 0.74
CA ALA A 60 -10.32 13.64 1.82
C ALA A 60 -10.56 15.00 2.48
N GLY A 61 -9.50 15.78 2.72
CA GLY A 61 -9.60 17.13 3.29
C GLY A 61 -10.36 18.10 2.40
N VAL A 62 -10.07 18.10 1.08
CA VAL A 62 -10.79 18.92 0.11
C VAL A 62 -12.27 18.55 0.07
N VAL A 63 -12.58 17.25 -0.02
CA VAL A 63 -13.97 16.76 -0.02
C VAL A 63 -14.69 17.17 1.26
N TYR A 64 -14.05 17.04 2.43
CA TYR A 64 -14.63 17.46 3.70
C TYR A 64 -14.97 18.96 3.71
N VAL A 65 -14.04 19.83 3.29
CA VAL A 65 -14.26 21.28 3.24
C VAL A 65 -15.41 21.63 2.30
N VAL A 66 -15.43 21.02 1.11
CA VAL A 66 -16.51 21.24 0.13
C VAL A 66 -17.86 20.84 0.70
N LEU A 67 -17.96 19.65 1.30
CA LEU A 67 -19.20 19.17 1.90
C LEU A 67 -19.65 20.04 3.08
N LYS A 68 -18.71 20.47 3.93
CA LYS A 68 -19.01 21.37 5.05
C LYS A 68 -19.61 22.69 4.58
N VAL A 69 -18.98 23.33 3.58
CA VAL A 69 -19.47 24.60 3.02
C VAL A 69 -20.82 24.40 2.32
N ALA A 70 -20.97 23.36 1.50
CA ALA A 70 -22.18 23.12 0.72
C ALA A 70 -23.40 22.76 1.60
N LEU A 71 -23.19 21.97 2.66
CA LEU A 71 -24.26 21.54 3.56
C LEU A 71 -24.53 22.55 4.69
N SER A 72 -23.78 23.65 4.76
CA SER A 72 -23.85 24.64 5.85
C SER A 72 -23.80 24.02 7.26
N LEU A 73 -23.06 22.90 7.40
CA LEU A 73 -22.75 22.27 8.69
C LEU A 73 -21.76 23.12 9.50
#